data_AF-A0A2A2FCR7-F1
#
_entry.id   AF-A0A2A2FCR7-F1
#
_cell.length_a   1.000
_cell.length_b   1.000
_cell.length_c   1.000
_cell.angle_alpha   90.00
_cell.angle_beta   90.00
_cell.angle_gamma   90.00
#
_symmetry.space_group_name_H-M   'P 1'
#
loop_
_entity.id
_entity.type
_entity.pdbx_description
1 polymer ?
#
loop_
_entity_poly.entity_id
_entity_poly.type
_entity_poly.pdbx_seq_one_letter_code
_entity_poly.pdbx_strand_id
1 'polypeptide(L)'
;MFTSATLDIMDSMVSFLLEPVIIALLALIALALWETGLAIGERTGGLRRMIERGDADSLAARAQRRIDRADLIARVGPMMGLMGTLIPLGPGLAALGRGELDVLAEAVTVAFNTTVLGLLAGIIGFLLGRMRRRWYDGAMAKLEEASA
;
A
#
# COMPACT_ATOMS: atom_id res chain seq x y z
N MET A 1 13.21 25.83 -28.13
CA MET A 1 13.10 26.60 -26.87
C MET A 1 11.83 26.15 -26.18
N PHE A 2 11.92 25.18 -25.27
CA PHE A 2 10.80 24.91 -24.37
C PHE A 2 10.67 26.14 -23.47
N THR A 3 9.50 26.77 -23.50
CA THR A 3 9.21 27.99 -22.74
C THR A 3 9.46 27.69 -21.27
N SER A 4 10.32 28.46 -20.60
CA SER A 4 10.64 28.29 -19.16
C SER A 4 9.38 28.13 -18.31
N ALA A 5 8.34 28.90 -18.65
CA ALA A 5 7.03 28.82 -18.02
C ALA A 5 6.42 27.41 -17.96
N THR A 6 6.54 26.60 -19.02
CA THR A 6 6.00 25.23 -19.03
C THR A 6 6.76 24.27 -18.11
N LEU A 7 8.07 24.45 -17.97
CA LEU A 7 8.91 23.65 -17.08
C LEU A 7 8.70 24.08 -15.61
N ASP A 8 8.65 25.38 -15.35
CA ASP A 8 8.40 25.94 -14.01
C ASP A 8 7.03 25.52 -13.47
N ILE A 9 6.00 25.48 -14.34
CA ILE A 9 4.67 24.97 -13.99
C ILE A 9 4.75 23.48 -13.65
N MET A 10 5.41 22.67 -14.49
CA MET A 10 5.55 21.24 -14.26
C MET A 10 6.25 20.94 -12.92
N ASP A 11 7.35 21.62 -12.63
CA ASP A 11 8.11 21.44 -11.38
C ASP A 11 7.28 21.83 -10.15
N SER A 12 6.55 22.96 -10.20
CA SER A 12 5.64 23.36 -9.11
C SER A 12 4.53 22.33 -8.87
N MET A 13 3.92 21.79 -9.93
CA MET A 13 2.87 20.79 -9.81
C MET A 13 3.39 19.48 -9.21
N VAL A 14 4.57 19.05 -9.64
CA VAL A 14 5.20 17.81 -9.17
C VAL A 14 5.67 17.95 -7.72
N SER A 15 6.28 19.08 -7.33
CA SER A 15 6.68 19.33 -5.94
C SER A 15 5.49 19.41 -4.99
N PHE A 16 4.37 20.01 -5.42
CA PHE A 16 3.13 20.02 -4.62
C PHE A 16 2.56 18.60 -4.41
N LEU A 17 2.85 17.66 -5.32
CA LEU A 17 2.41 16.28 -5.23
C LEU A 17 3.21 15.44 -4.21
N LEU A 18 4.39 15.91 -3.77
CA LEU A 18 5.24 15.17 -2.83
C LEU A 18 4.54 14.94 -1.47
N GLU A 19 4.07 16.02 -0.84
CA GLU A 19 3.40 15.96 0.46
C GLU A 19 2.17 15.04 0.47
N PRO A 20 1.19 15.16 -0.47
CA PRO A 20 0.03 14.28 -0.47
C PRO A 20 0.42 12.83 -0.76
N VAL A 21 1.46 12.57 -1.57
CA VAL A 21 1.97 11.20 -1.80
C VAL A 21 2.54 10.60 -0.52
N ILE A 22 3.35 11.36 0.24
CA ILE A 22 3.90 10.89 1.51
C ILE A 22 2.78 10.64 2.52
N ILE A 23 1.82 11.56 2.65
CA ILE A 23 0.67 11.40 3.56
C ILE A 23 -0.13 10.15 3.20
N ALA A 24 -0.45 9.96 1.92
CA ALA A 24 -1.19 8.80 1.45
C ALA A 24 -0.39 7.50 1.64
N LEU A 25 0.93 7.52 1.47
CA LEU A 25 1.80 6.38 1.76
C LEU A 25 1.79 6.02 3.25
N LEU A 26 1.90 7.02 4.15
CA LEU A 26 1.82 6.82 5.59
C LEU A 26 0.44 6.28 6.00
N ALA A 27 -0.63 6.81 5.42
CA ALA A 27 -1.99 6.30 5.63
C ALA A 27 -2.13 4.85 5.15
N LEU A 28 -1.51 4.49 4.02
CA LEU A 28 -1.53 3.14 3.47
C LEU A 28 -0.75 2.16 4.36
N ILE A 29 0.37 2.59 4.96
CA ILE A 29 1.08 1.80 5.98
C ILE A 29 0.23 1.61 7.23
N ALA A 30 -0.39 2.68 7.73
CA ALA A 30 -1.28 2.58 8.89
C ALA A 30 -2.45 1.61 8.62
N LEU A 31 -3.03 1.67 7.42
CA LEU A 31 -4.07 0.73 6.97
C LEU A 31 -3.54 -0.71 6.90
N ALA A 32 -2.33 -0.91 6.38
CA ALA A 32 -1.70 -2.23 6.31
C ALA A 32 -1.45 -2.83 7.70
N LEU A 33 -0.97 -2.02 8.65
CA LEU A 33 -0.79 -2.42 10.05
C LEU A 33 -2.13 -2.76 10.71
N TRP A 34 -3.16 -1.95 10.47
CA TRP A 34 -4.51 -2.18 10.98
C TRP A 34 -5.11 -3.50 10.46
N GLU A 35 -5.05 -3.73 9.14
CA GLU A 35 -5.53 -4.97 8.53
C GLU A 35 -4.73 -6.20 9.00
N THR A 36 -3.43 -6.03 9.28
CA THR A 36 -2.61 -7.10 9.88
C THR A 36 -3.10 -7.47 11.27
N GLY A 37 -3.37 -6.48 12.13
CA GLY A 37 -3.91 -6.71 13.46
C GLY A 37 -5.27 -7.43 13.41
N LEU A 38 -6.13 -7.03 12.47
CA LEU A 38 -7.41 -7.69 12.27
C LEU A 38 -7.25 -9.13 11.78
N ALA A 39 -6.36 -9.39 10.81
CA ALA A 39 -6.13 -10.72 10.27
C ALA A 39 -5.65 -11.71 11.35
N ILE A 40 -4.83 -11.24 12.30
CA ILE A 40 -4.41 -12.04 13.46
C ILE A 40 -5.62 -12.40 14.34
N GLY A 41 -6.54 -11.44 14.57
CA GLY A 41 -7.79 -11.69 15.29
C GLY A 41 -8.78 -12.61 14.55
N GLU A 42 -8.84 -12.51 13.22
CA GLU A 42 -9.67 -13.39 12.38
C GLU A 42 -9.18 -14.85 12.45
N ARG A 43 -7.86 -15.07 12.42
CA ARG A 43 -7.24 -16.39 12.47
C ARG A 43 -7.50 -17.14 13.78
N THR A 44 -7.47 -16.45 14.92
CA THR A 44 -7.52 -17.11 16.25
C THR A 44 -8.92 -17.51 16.69
N GLY A 45 -9.98 -16.97 16.07
CA GLY A 45 -11.35 -17.38 16.43
C GLY A 45 -12.49 -16.73 15.68
N GLY A 46 -12.23 -15.77 14.78
CA GLY A 46 -13.25 -15.16 13.94
C GLY A 46 -13.79 -16.13 12.90
N LEU A 47 -12.89 -16.85 12.20
CA LEU A 47 -13.28 -17.79 11.15
C LEU A 47 -14.13 -18.96 11.69
N ARG A 48 -13.77 -19.50 12.86
CA ARG A 48 -14.48 -20.64 13.48
C ARG A 48 -15.93 -20.28 13.86
N ARG A 49 -16.13 -19.09 14.46
CA ARG A 49 -17.46 -18.57 14.80
C ARG A 49 -18.34 -18.27 13.57
N MET A 50 -17.73 -17.98 12.43
CA MET A 50 -18.48 -17.70 11.19
C MET A 50 -18.94 -18.99 10.50
N ILE A 51 -18.11 -20.04 10.52
CA ILE A 51 -18.52 -21.37 10.05
C ILE A 51 -19.70 -21.88 10.88
N GLU A 52 -19.67 -21.67 12.20
CA GLU A 52 -20.78 -22.05 13.11
C GLU A 52 -22.09 -21.31 12.84
N ARG A 53 -22.07 -20.15 12.15
CA ARG A 53 -23.30 -19.42 11.76
C ARG A 53 -23.95 -19.96 10.48
N GLY A 54 -23.26 -20.78 9.70
CA GLY A 54 -23.82 -21.44 8.51
C GLY A 54 -24.17 -20.53 7.32
N ASP A 55 -23.83 -19.24 7.36
CA ASP A 55 -24.16 -18.28 6.30
C ASP A 55 -22.97 -18.10 5.33
N ALA A 56 -22.92 -18.97 4.32
CA ALA A 56 -21.87 -19.01 3.30
C ALA A 56 -21.82 -17.74 2.44
N ASP A 57 -22.98 -17.16 2.10
CA ASP A 57 -23.05 -15.94 1.28
C ASP A 57 -22.44 -14.74 2.01
N SER A 58 -22.73 -14.59 3.31
CA SER A 58 -22.15 -13.51 4.11
C SER A 58 -20.64 -13.69 4.36
N LEU A 59 -20.16 -14.93 4.39
CA LEU A 59 -18.73 -15.26 4.50
C LEU A 59 -18.02 -14.86 3.20
N ALA A 60 -18.54 -15.28 2.05
CA ALA A 60 -17.97 -14.99 0.74
C ALA A 60 -17.92 -13.47 0.47
N ALA A 61 -18.99 -12.73 0.76
CA ALA A 61 -19.03 -11.28 0.56
C ALA A 61 -18.01 -10.54 1.45
N ARG A 62 -17.78 -10.99 2.69
CA ARG A 62 -16.77 -10.42 3.58
C ARG A 62 -15.35 -10.80 3.15
N ALA A 63 -15.14 -12.05 2.75
CA ALA A 63 -13.87 -12.55 2.24
C ALA A 63 -13.39 -11.70 1.05
N GLN A 64 -14.28 -11.50 0.07
CA GLN A 64 -13.97 -10.73 -1.13
C GLN A 64 -13.51 -9.31 -0.77
N ARG A 65 -14.31 -8.56 0.01
CA ARG A 65 -13.97 -7.18 0.42
C ARG A 65 -12.64 -7.08 1.17
N ARG A 66 -12.32 -8.07 2.01
CA ARG A 66 -11.09 -8.12 2.81
C ARG A 66 -9.86 -8.47 1.98
N ILE A 67 -10.02 -9.35 1.00
CA ILE A 67 -8.96 -9.72 0.05
C ILE A 67 -8.70 -8.56 -0.90
N ASP A 68 -9.74 -7.91 -1.43
CA ASP A 68 -9.63 -6.77 -2.34
C ASP A 68 -8.86 -5.60 -1.71
N ARG A 69 -9.11 -5.30 -0.43
CA ARG A 69 -8.34 -4.29 0.33
C ARG A 69 -6.88 -4.66 0.44
N ALA A 70 -6.56 -5.92 0.72
CA ALA A 70 -5.18 -6.37 0.85
C ALA A 70 -4.45 -6.33 -0.50
N ASP A 71 -5.12 -6.70 -1.60
CA ASP A 71 -4.56 -6.60 -2.96
C ASP A 71 -4.34 -5.14 -3.39
N LEU A 72 -5.26 -4.24 -3.02
CA LEU A 72 -5.09 -2.80 -3.24
C LEU A 72 -3.85 -2.28 -2.54
N ILE A 73 -3.66 -2.59 -1.26
CA ILE A 73 -2.45 -2.23 -0.51
C ILE A 73 -1.19 -2.81 -1.17
N ALA A 74 -1.27 -4.08 -1.62
CA ALA A 74 -0.15 -4.78 -2.27
C ALA A 74 0.33 -4.07 -3.54
N ARG A 75 -0.60 -3.52 -4.33
CA ARG A 75 -0.32 -2.86 -5.61
C ARG A 75 -0.01 -1.38 -5.45
N VAL A 76 -0.81 -0.67 -4.67
CA VAL A 76 -0.72 0.79 -4.53
C VAL A 76 0.47 1.18 -3.66
N GLY A 77 0.83 0.40 -2.63
CA GLY A 77 1.98 0.70 -1.76
C GLY A 77 3.29 0.93 -2.53
N PRO A 78 3.75 -0.03 -3.36
CA PRO A 78 4.96 0.12 -4.16
C PRO A 78 4.89 1.27 -5.18
N MET A 79 3.72 1.49 -5.80
CA MET A 79 3.52 2.60 -6.74
C MET A 79 3.68 3.97 -6.07
N MET A 80 3.11 4.13 -4.87
CA MET A 80 3.26 5.35 -4.07
C MET A 80 4.72 5.56 -3.62
N GLY A 81 5.42 4.48 -3.24
CA GLY A 81 6.84 4.54 -2.90
C GLY A 81 7.72 4.97 -4.08
N LEU A 82 7.42 4.48 -5.29
CA LEU A 82 8.10 4.86 -6.52
C LEU A 82 7.83 6.33 -6.91
N MET A 83 6.60 6.83 -6.75
CA MET A 83 6.33 8.27 -6.91
C MET A 83 7.14 9.11 -5.92
N GLY A 84 7.25 8.64 -4.66
CA GLY A 84 8.05 9.30 -3.64
C GLY A 84 9.55 9.38 -3.96
N THR A 85 10.07 8.58 -4.89
CA THR A 85 11.46 8.73 -5.37
C THR A 85 11.59 9.70 -6.52
N LEU A 86 10.67 9.62 -7.48
CA LEU A 86 10.79 10.37 -8.73
C LEU A 86 10.56 11.86 -8.52
N ILE A 87 9.70 12.23 -7.56
CA ILE A 87 9.36 13.64 -7.27
C ILE A 87 10.54 14.43 -6.68
N PRO A 88 11.21 14.01 -5.58
CA PRO A 88 12.30 14.79 -4.98
C PRO A 88 13.60 14.74 -5.78
N LEU A 89 13.80 13.72 -6.64
CA LEU A 89 15.02 13.60 -7.43
C LEU A 89 15.16 14.71 -8.49
N GLY A 90 14.06 15.28 -9.01
CA GLY A 90 14.11 16.42 -9.91
C GLY A 90 14.80 17.64 -9.26
N PRO A 91 14.26 18.18 -8.16
CA PRO A 91 14.88 19.24 -7.38
C PRO A 91 16.30 18.90 -6.88
N GLY A 92 16.51 17.67 -6.40
CA GLY A 92 17.81 17.22 -5.89
C GLY A 92 18.92 17.23 -6.96
N LEU A 93 18.62 16.74 -8.16
CA LEU A 93 19.56 16.77 -9.29
C LEU A 93 19.80 18.20 -9.80
N ALA A 94 18.79 19.06 -9.77
CA ALA A 94 18.96 20.48 -10.10
C ALA A 94 19.89 21.19 -9.09
N ALA A 95 19.79 20.84 -7.81
CA ALA A 95 20.67 21.34 -6.74
C ALA A 95 22.12 20.90 -6.91
N LEU A 96 22.37 19.68 -7.40
CA LEU A 96 23.71 19.20 -7.75
C LEU A 96 24.38 20.10 -8.80
N GLY A 97 23.63 20.57 -9.80
CA GLY A 97 24.14 21.51 -10.80
C GLY A 97 24.60 22.86 -10.21
N ARG A 98 24.15 23.20 -9.00
CA ARG A 98 24.52 24.43 -8.26
C ARG A 98 25.56 24.18 -7.17
N GLY A 99 26.00 22.93 -6.96
CA GLY A 99 26.94 22.56 -5.89
C GLY A 99 26.32 22.43 -4.50
N GLU A 100 24.98 22.41 -4.39
CA GLU A 100 24.22 22.29 -3.15
C GLU A 100 24.08 20.82 -2.72
N LEU A 101 25.16 20.23 -2.18
CA LEU A 101 25.19 18.80 -1.83
C LEU A 101 24.23 18.43 -0.69
N ASP A 102 23.96 19.34 0.24
CA ASP A 102 23.05 19.09 1.37
C ASP A 102 21.60 18.86 0.89
N VAL A 103 21.15 19.67 -0.07
CA VAL A 103 19.80 19.55 -0.67
C VAL A 103 19.68 18.25 -1.46
N LEU A 104 20.73 17.87 -2.20
CA LEU A 104 20.77 16.58 -2.88
C LEU A 104 20.69 15.42 -1.89
N ALA A 105 21.44 15.48 -0.78
CA ALA A 105 21.45 14.43 0.22
C ALA A 105 20.06 14.25 0.85
N GLU A 106 19.40 15.36 1.21
CA GLU A 106 18.03 15.33 1.75
C GLU A 106 17.04 14.71 0.76
N ALA A 107 17.07 15.15 -0.51
CA ALA A 107 16.20 14.62 -1.56
C ALA A 107 16.38 13.11 -1.76
N VAL A 108 17.62 12.63 -1.73
CA VAL A 108 17.95 11.21 -1.84
C VAL A 108 17.48 10.43 -0.61
N THR A 109 17.65 10.96 0.60
CA THR A 109 17.16 10.33 1.83
C THR A 109 15.64 10.17 1.80
N VAL A 110 14.91 11.22 1.40
CA VAL A 110 13.44 11.15 1.24
C VAL A 110 13.07 10.07 0.23
N ALA A 111 13.70 10.06 -0.96
CA ALA A 111 13.44 9.06 -1.99
C ALA A 111 13.67 7.62 -1.51
N PHE A 112 14.76 7.36 -0.80
CA PHE A 112 15.02 6.02 -0.25
C PHE A 112 13.95 5.61 0.77
N ASN A 113 13.64 6.51 1.69
CA ASN A 113 12.68 6.23 2.77
C ASN A 113 11.29 5.91 2.21
N THR A 114 10.80 6.69 1.23
CA THR A 114 9.49 6.44 0.63
C THR A 114 9.43 5.10 -0.10
N THR A 115 10.52 4.68 -0.75
CA THR A 115 10.59 3.36 -1.42
C THR A 115 10.51 2.24 -0.43
N VAL A 116 11.32 2.30 0.63
CA VAL A 116 11.37 1.26 1.67
C VAL A 116 9.99 1.10 2.29
N LEU A 117 9.34 2.22 2.63
CA LEU A 117 8.00 2.24 3.18
C LEU A 117 6.93 1.71 2.20
N GLY A 118 6.99 2.10 0.92
CA GLY A 118 6.07 1.63 -0.11
C GLY A 118 6.19 0.14 -0.40
N LEU A 119 7.41 -0.38 -0.50
CA LEU A 119 7.67 -1.81 -0.64
C LEU A 119 7.21 -2.59 0.58
N LEU A 120 7.49 -2.10 1.78
CA LEU A 120 7.05 -2.73 3.02
C LEU A 120 5.52 -2.87 3.05
N ALA A 121 4.80 -1.79 2.72
CA ALA A 121 3.34 -1.83 2.65
C ALA A 121 2.84 -2.82 1.60
N GLY A 122 3.47 -2.84 0.42
CA GLY A 122 3.18 -3.80 -0.64
C GLY A 122 3.35 -5.26 -0.22
N ILE A 123 4.45 -5.57 0.46
CA ILE A 123 4.75 -6.91 0.99
C ILE A 123 3.69 -7.32 2.01
N ILE A 124 3.33 -6.43 2.94
CA ILE A 124 2.29 -6.70 3.94
C ILE A 124 0.95 -6.99 3.25
N GLY A 125 0.53 -6.14 2.31
CA GLY A 125 -0.70 -6.34 1.55
C GLY A 125 -0.74 -7.68 0.82
N PHE A 126 0.37 -8.05 0.15
CA PHE A 126 0.50 -9.32 -0.57
C PHE A 126 0.38 -10.53 0.37
N LEU A 127 1.10 -10.51 1.49
CA LEU A 127 1.07 -11.60 2.46
C LEU A 127 -0.32 -11.76 3.07
N LEU A 128 -0.97 -10.65 3.44
CA LEU A 128 -2.34 -10.66 3.96
C LEU A 128 -3.33 -11.22 2.96
N GLY A 129 -3.28 -10.76 1.70
CA GLY A 129 -4.16 -11.25 0.63
C GLY A 129 -3.99 -12.74 0.40
N ARG A 130 -2.74 -13.22 0.34
CA ARG A 130 -2.42 -14.64 0.16
C ARG A 130 -2.91 -15.50 1.32
N MET A 131 -2.70 -15.06 2.57
CA MET A 131 -3.12 -15.80 3.75
C MET A 131 -4.65 -15.83 3.87
N ARG A 132 -5.32 -14.69 3.67
CA ARG A 132 -6.79 -14.59 3.71
C ARG A 132 -7.43 -15.50 2.68
N ARG A 133 -6.98 -15.46 1.42
CA ARG A 133 -7.51 -16.33 0.37
C ARG A 133 -7.47 -17.80 0.77
N ARG A 134 -6.31 -18.27 1.25
CA ARG A 134 -6.15 -19.66 1.71
C ARG A 134 -7.08 -20.03 2.88
N TRP A 135 -7.34 -19.11 3.81
CA TRP A 135 -8.23 -19.37 4.94
C TRP A 135 -9.70 -19.37 4.56
N TYR A 136 -10.13 -18.41 3.73
CA TYR A 136 -11.52 -18.32 3.27
C TYR A 136 -11.89 -19.48 2.34
N ASP A 137 -11.00 -19.88 1.43
CA ASP A 137 -11.20 -21.05 0.56
C ASP A 137 -11.41 -22.32 1.40
N GLY A 138 -10.58 -22.52 2.44
CA GLY A 138 -10.72 -23.65 3.37
C GLY A 138 -11.96 -23.57 4.27
N ALA A 139 -12.48 -22.37 4.56
CA ALA A 139 -13.72 -22.21 5.32
C ALA A 139 -14.96 -22.51 4.47
N MET A 140 -14.95 -22.10 3.19
CA MET A 140 -16.03 -22.42 2.23
C MET A 140 -16.11 -23.93 1.97
N ALA A 141 -14.98 -24.59 1.73
CA ALA A 141 -14.96 -26.04 1.51
C ALA A 141 -15.59 -26.83 2.68
N LYS A 142 -15.35 -26.39 3.93
CA LYS A 142 -15.96 -26.99 5.12
C LYS A 142 -17.47 -26.78 5.21
N LEU A 143 -17.97 -25.65 4.73
CA LEU A 143 -19.41 -25.37 4.70
C LEU A 143 -20.10 -26.21 3.62
N GLU A 144 -19.47 -26.39 2.47
CA GLU A 144 -19.97 -27.26 1.39
C GLU A 144 -20.04 -28.72 1.85
N GLU A 145 -18.97 -29.24 2.48
CA GLU A 145 -18.96 -30.60 3.06
C GLU A 145 -20.03 -30.80 4.14
N ALA A 146 -20.32 -29.79 4.96
CA ALA A 146 -21.35 -29.88 6.00
C ALA A 146 -22.79 -29.78 5.46
N SER A 147 -22.96 -29.33 4.21
CA SER A 147 -24.25 -29.15 3.55
C SER A 147 -24.61 -30.33 2.63
N ALA A 148 -23.67 -31.26 2.40
CA ALA A 148 -23.82 -32.46 1.59
C ALA A 148 -24.20 -33.69 2.44
#